data_AF-A0A3B9TWR8-F1
#
_entry.id   AF-A0A3B9TWR8-F1
#
_cell.length_a   1.000
_cell.length_b   1.000
_cell.length_c   1.000
_cell.angle_alpha   90.00
_cell.angle_beta   90.00
_cell.angle_gamma   90.00
#
_symmetry.space_group_name_H-M   'P 1'
#
loop_
_entity.id
_entity.type
_entity.pdbx_description
1 polymer ?
#
loop_
_entity_poly.entity_id
_entity_poly.type
_entity_poly.pdbx_seq_one_letter_code
_entity_poly.pdbx_strand_id
1 'polypeptide(L)'
;MHDIRFIRENPDAFDGAMARRGLEPQSGSILETDAKRRALQGQIQDMQSRRNVASKEIGMRKGKGEDADDLIAEVNEIKAKMPGLEEEEGALAASLETVLLELPNILDAEVPDGADEDDNALLRSWGDIPSFDFTPRDHVAVGEGLGQMDFATAAKLSGARFVILRGQLARLERALAAFMLDTHTSEFGYQETLPPFLVNSSAMTGTGQLPKFG
;
A
#
# COMPACT_ATOMS: atom_id res chain seq x y z
N MET A 1 -2.96 0.04 4.50
CA MET A 1 -2.40 -0.98 5.41
C MET A 1 -3.44 -1.31 6.47
N HIS A 2 -3.54 -2.58 6.88
CA HIS A 2 -4.45 -3.01 7.94
C HIS A 2 -3.99 -2.55 9.33
N ASP A 3 -4.93 -2.27 10.24
CA ASP A 3 -4.62 -2.01 11.65
C ASP A 3 -4.23 -3.33 12.33
N ILE A 4 -2.99 -3.43 12.82
CA ILE A 4 -2.49 -4.61 13.52
C ILE A 4 -3.33 -4.99 14.75
N ARG A 5 -4.01 -4.01 15.38
CA ARG A 5 -4.92 -4.28 16.50
C ARG A 5 -6.14 -5.07 16.05
N PHE A 6 -6.70 -4.75 14.89
CA PHE A 6 -7.82 -5.49 14.32
C PHE A 6 -7.45 -6.96 14.11
N ILE A 7 -6.27 -7.22 13.54
CA ILE A 7 -5.77 -8.59 13.29
C ILE A 7 -5.59 -9.36 14.61
N ARG A 8 -5.12 -8.68 15.67
CA ARG A 8 -4.95 -9.27 17.00
C ARG A 8 -6.27 -9.63 17.67
N GLU A 9 -7.27 -8.76 17.53
CA GLU A 9 -8.58 -8.94 18.16
C GLU A 9 -9.49 -9.88 17.35
N ASN A 10 -9.27 -9.99 16.04
CA ASN A 10 -10.15 -10.70 15.11
C ASN A 10 -9.38 -11.56 14.07
N PRO A 11 -8.49 -12.47 14.49
CA PRO A 11 -7.64 -13.23 13.56
C PRO A 11 -8.45 -14.08 12.57
N ASP A 12 -9.47 -14.79 13.05
CA ASP A 12 -10.30 -15.66 12.22
C ASP A 12 -11.11 -14.87 11.18
N ALA A 13 -11.62 -13.69 11.57
CA ALA A 13 -12.35 -12.82 10.67
C ALA A 13 -11.43 -12.21 9.61
N PHE A 14 -10.20 -11.85 10.00
CA PHE A 14 -9.18 -11.38 9.08
C PHE A 14 -8.81 -12.44 8.04
N ASP A 15 -8.53 -13.67 8.49
CA ASP A 15 -8.17 -14.77 7.59
C ASP A 15 -9.35 -15.18 6.70
N GLY A 16 -10.57 -15.16 7.23
CA GLY A 16 -11.79 -15.34 6.41
C GLY A 16 -11.90 -14.28 5.30
N ALA A 17 -11.61 -13.02 5.61
CA ALA A 17 -11.61 -11.94 4.61
C ALA A 17 -10.49 -12.07 3.57
N MET A 18 -9.32 -12.56 3.96
CA MET A 18 -8.22 -12.87 3.03
C MET A 18 -8.58 -14.05 2.12
N ALA A 19 -9.25 -15.07 2.65
CA ALA A 19 -9.73 -16.21 1.87
C ALA A 19 -10.74 -15.81 0.79
N ARG A 20 -11.60 -14.81 1.04
CA ARG A 20 -12.49 -14.22 0.01
C ARG A 20 -11.72 -13.60 -1.17
N ARG A 21 -10.42 -13.33 -1.02
CA ARG A 21 -9.51 -12.89 -2.08
C ARG A 21 -8.56 -13.99 -2.57
N GLY A 22 -8.83 -15.24 -2.22
CA GLY A 22 -8.03 -16.40 -2.62
C GLY A 22 -6.66 -16.48 -1.93
N LEU A 23 -6.48 -15.83 -0.77
CA LEU A 23 -5.25 -15.91 0.01
C LEU A 23 -5.37 -16.93 1.15
N GLU A 24 -4.27 -17.63 1.41
CA GLU A 24 -4.12 -18.48 2.59
C GLU A 24 -4.18 -17.65 3.89
N PRO A 25 -4.49 -18.26 5.04
CA PRO A 25 -4.46 -17.58 6.35
C PRO A 25 -3.12 -16.86 6.61
N GLN A 26 -3.20 -15.59 6.99
CA GLN A 26 -2.04 -14.72 7.19
C GLN A 26 -1.86 -14.29 8.66
N SER A 27 -2.92 -14.33 9.46
CA SER A 27 -2.92 -13.79 10.83
C SER A 27 -1.85 -14.42 11.72
N GLY A 28 -1.61 -15.74 11.61
CA GLY A 28 -0.69 -16.46 12.47
C GLY A 28 0.75 -15.95 12.41
N SER A 29 1.32 -15.80 11.22
CA SER A 29 2.70 -15.31 11.04
C SER A 29 2.83 -13.84 11.43
N ILE A 30 1.82 -13.03 11.13
CA ILE A 30 1.75 -11.61 11.52
C ILE A 30 1.75 -11.47 13.05
N LEU A 31 0.93 -12.26 13.73
CA LEU A 31 0.80 -12.21 15.19
C LEU A 31 2.01 -12.79 15.91
N GLU A 32 2.71 -13.77 15.33
CA GLU A 32 3.98 -14.26 15.85
C GLU A 32 5.05 -13.16 15.84
N THR A 33 5.19 -12.47 14.71
CA THR A 33 6.13 -11.34 14.56
C THR A 33 5.77 -10.19 15.49
N ASP A 34 4.49 -9.81 15.57
CA ASP A 34 3.99 -8.79 16.52
C ASP A 34 4.26 -9.17 17.98
N ALA A 35 4.08 -10.43 18.35
CA ALA A 35 4.33 -10.91 19.71
C ALA A 35 5.82 -10.83 20.08
N LYS A 36 6.73 -11.27 19.20
CA LYS A 36 8.18 -11.15 19.39
C LYS A 36 8.60 -9.69 19.54
N ARG A 37 8.10 -8.82 18.65
CA ARG A 37 8.38 -7.38 18.70
C ARG A 37 7.92 -6.77 20.03
N ARG A 38 6.68 -7.02 20.45
CA ARG A 38 6.16 -6.50 21.74
C ARG A 38 6.96 -7.01 22.95
N ALA A 39 7.44 -8.25 22.91
CA ALA A 39 8.29 -8.78 23.97
C ALA A 39 9.62 -8.02 24.06
N LEU A 40 10.27 -7.74 22.93
CA LEU A 40 11.50 -6.92 22.89
C LEU A 40 11.24 -5.49 23.36
N GLN A 41 10.13 -4.88 22.96
CA GLN A 41 9.74 -3.55 23.43
C GLN A 41 9.60 -3.52 24.96
N GLY A 42 8.98 -4.54 25.56
CA GLY A 42 8.91 -4.69 27.01
C GLY A 42 10.28 -4.79 27.66
N GLN A 43 11.17 -5.64 27.12
CA GLN A 43 12.54 -5.79 27.63
C GLN A 43 13.34 -4.49 27.54
N ILE A 44 13.25 -3.77 26.42
CA ILE A 44 13.92 -2.49 26.21
C ILE A 44 13.39 -1.47 27.24
N GLN A 45 12.08 -1.39 27.44
CA GLN A 45 11.46 -0.49 28.41
C GLN A 45 11.91 -0.80 29.85
N ASP A 46 11.95 -2.09 30.21
CA ASP A 46 12.43 -2.54 31.53
C ASP A 46 13.91 -2.20 31.73
N MET A 47 14.76 -2.45 30.73
CA MET A 47 16.19 -2.08 30.77
C MET A 47 16.40 -0.57 30.88
N GLN A 48 15.62 0.24 30.16
CA GLN A 48 15.66 1.70 30.25
C GLN A 48 15.23 2.18 31.64
N SER A 49 14.15 1.63 32.18
CA SER A 49 13.68 1.90 33.53
C SER A 49 14.75 1.55 34.58
N ARG A 50 15.32 0.34 34.48
CA ARG A 50 16.36 -0.13 35.40
C ARG A 50 17.62 0.73 35.33
N ARG A 51 18.09 1.07 34.13
CA ARG A 51 19.22 1.98 33.91
C ARG A 51 19.00 3.32 34.60
N ASN A 52 17.80 3.90 34.49
CA ASN A 52 17.48 5.20 35.08
C ASN A 52 17.44 5.13 36.62
N VAL A 53 16.89 4.05 37.19
CA VAL A 53 16.89 3.81 38.63
C VAL A 53 18.32 3.60 39.15
N ALA A 54 19.10 2.72 38.52
CA ALA A 54 20.48 2.45 38.89
C ALA A 54 21.36 3.71 38.79
N SER A 55 21.17 4.54 37.75
CA SER A 55 21.90 5.81 37.61
C SER A 55 21.63 6.79 38.75
N LYS A 56 20.39 6.87 39.24
CA LYS A 56 20.04 7.69 40.41
C LYS A 56 20.69 7.15 41.69
N GLU A 57 20.64 5.83 41.88
CA GLU A 57 21.24 5.16 43.04
C GLU A 57 22.76 5.34 43.09
N ILE A 58 23.45 5.26 41.95
CA ILE A 58 24.90 5.55 41.85
C ILE A 58 25.21 6.96 42.35
N GLY A 59 24.42 7.95 41.92
CA GLY A 59 24.57 9.34 42.37
C GLY A 59 24.40 9.50 43.87
N MET A 60 23.42 8.79 44.45
CA MET A 60 23.17 8.80 45.90
C MET A 60 24.30 8.12 46.69
N ARG A 61 24.74 6.94 46.30
CA ARG A 61 25.84 6.20 46.97
C ARG A 61 27.15 6.97 46.93
N LYS A 62 27.53 7.47 45.75
CA LYS A 62 28.74 8.31 45.61
C LYS A 62 28.67 9.59 46.43
N GLY A 63 27.49 10.21 46.53
CA GLY A 63 27.27 11.38 47.39
C GLY A 63 27.44 11.09 48.89
N LYS A 64 27.25 9.83 49.32
CA LYS A 64 27.48 9.35 50.70
C LYS A 64 28.89 8.79 50.93
N GLY A 65 29.72 8.72 49.89
CA GLY A 65 31.04 8.07 49.96
C GLY A 65 30.98 6.53 49.99
N GLU A 66 29.85 5.95 49.60
CA GLU A 66 29.65 4.50 49.50
C GLU A 66 30.10 3.97 48.13
N ASP A 67 30.46 2.68 48.08
CA ASP A 67 30.79 1.98 46.84
C ASP A 67 29.54 1.78 45.96
N ALA A 68 29.70 1.98 44.66
CA ALA A 68 28.66 1.85 43.65
C ALA A 68 29.13 1.07 42.41
N ASP A 69 30.26 0.37 42.50
CA ASP A 69 30.85 -0.36 41.38
C ASP A 69 29.92 -1.47 40.84
N ASP A 70 29.10 -2.08 41.69
CA ASP A 70 28.03 -3.03 41.33
C ASP A 70 27.02 -2.40 40.36
N LEU A 71 26.49 -1.23 40.69
CA LEU A 71 25.50 -0.53 39.88
C LEU A 71 26.11 0.07 38.61
N ILE A 72 27.38 0.51 38.68
CA ILE A 72 28.11 0.97 37.50
C ILE A 72 28.29 -0.20 36.52
N ALA A 73 28.65 -1.39 37.00
CA ALA A 73 28.77 -2.59 36.17
C ALA A 73 27.43 -2.95 35.51
N GLU A 74 26.33 -2.92 36.27
CA GLU A 74 24.98 -3.18 35.74
C GLU A 74 24.57 -2.16 34.66
N VAL A 75 24.78 -0.86 34.89
CA VAL A 75 24.48 0.17 33.89
C VAL A 75 25.30 -0.02 32.62
N ASN A 76 26.57 -0.43 32.75
CA ASN A 76 27.43 -0.71 31.61
C ASN A 76 26.98 -1.96 30.85
N GLU A 77 26.54 -3.02 31.54
CA GLU A 77 25.97 -4.20 30.92
C GLU A 77 24.69 -3.87 30.14
N ILE A 78 23.79 -3.06 30.72
CA ILE A 78 22.58 -2.60 30.04
C ILE A 78 22.94 -1.80 28.78
N LYS A 79 23.91 -0.89 28.86
CA LYS A 79 24.38 -0.12 27.70
C LYS A 79 24.99 -0.99 26.61
N ALA A 80 25.60 -2.13 26.97
CA ALA A 80 26.16 -3.07 26.01
C ALA A 80 25.09 -3.93 25.32
N LYS A 81 24.03 -4.32 26.04
CA LYS A 81 22.98 -5.22 25.54
C LYS A 81 21.85 -4.51 24.78
N MET A 82 21.46 -3.32 25.25
CA MET A 82 20.29 -2.59 24.73
C MET A 82 20.34 -2.31 23.21
N PRO A 83 21.48 -1.90 22.61
CA PRO A 83 21.52 -1.65 21.16
C PRO A 83 21.17 -2.87 20.31
N GLY A 84 21.56 -4.08 20.73
CA GLY A 84 21.22 -5.31 20.00
C GLY A 84 19.74 -5.64 20.05
N LEU A 85 19.07 -5.39 21.18
CA LEU A 85 17.62 -5.55 21.29
C LEU A 85 16.86 -4.51 20.46
N GLU A 86 17.35 -3.27 20.42
CA GLU A 86 16.76 -2.19 19.60
C GLU A 86 16.90 -2.50 18.10
N GLU A 87 18.03 -3.04 17.67
CA GLU A 87 18.23 -3.48 16.28
C GLU A 87 17.28 -4.63 15.91
N GLU A 88 17.14 -5.63 16.78
CA GLU A 88 16.22 -6.76 16.57
C GLU A 88 14.74 -6.31 16.53
N GLU A 89 14.35 -5.39 17.43
CA GLU A 89 13.00 -4.81 17.42
C GLU A 89 12.72 -4.05 16.13
N GLY A 90 13.69 -3.24 15.66
CA GLY A 90 13.59 -2.49 14.42
C GLY A 90 13.46 -3.40 13.19
N ALA A 91 14.22 -4.50 13.15
CA ALA A 91 14.12 -5.48 12.08
C ALA A 91 12.75 -6.16 12.04
N LEU A 92 12.20 -6.54 13.20
CA LEU A 92 10.85 -7.11 13.29
C LEU A 92 9.77 -6.08 12.92
N ALA A 93 9.94 -4.81 13.30
CA ALA A 93 9.03 -3.74 12.94
C ALA A 93 8.99 -3.52 11.42
N ALA A 94 10.15 -3.46 10.76
CA ALA A 94 10.24 -3.30 9.31
C ALA A 94 9.68 -4.51 8.56
N SER A 95 9.95 -5.73 9.05
CA SER A 95 9.38 -6.96 8.48
C SER A 95 7.86 -6.99 8.60
N LEU A 96 7.31 -6.64 9.76
CA LEU A 96 5.88 -6.56 9.98
C LEU A 96 5.21 -5.52 9.07
N GLU A 97 5.80 -4.33 8.95
CA GLU A 97 5.31 -3.28 8.06
C GLU A 97 5.28 -3.74 6.60
N THR A 98 6.35 -4.42 6.14
CA THR A 98 6.45 -4.94 4.77
C THR A 98 5.31 -5.91 4.47
N VAL A 99 5.10 -6.89 5.35
CA VAL A 99 4.00 -7.86 5.20
C VAL A 99 2.65 -7.15 5.15
N LEU A 100 2.40 -6.20 6.06
CA LEU A 100 1.12 -5.49 6.12
C LEU A 100 0.86 -4.58 4.90
N LEU A 101 1.91 -4.05 4.26
CA LEU A 101 1.81 -3.24 3.04
C LEU A 101 1.48 -4.07 1.79
N GLU A 102 1.81 -5.36 1.77
CA GLU A 102 1.57 -6.25 0.63
C GLU A 102 0.17 -6.88 0.61
N LEU A 103 -0.52 -6.84 1.75
CA LEU A 103 -1.86 -7.42 1.89
C LEU A 103 -2.93 -6.56 1.19
N PRO A 104 -3.85 -7.19 0.43
CA PRO A 104 -4.97 -6.47 -0.16
C PRO A 104 -5.95 -6.00 0.92
N ASN A 105 -6.80 -5.03 0.59
CA ASN A 105 -7.81 -4.54 1.53
C ASN A 105 -8.92 -5.58 1.80
N ILE A 106 -9.58 -5.50 2.96
CA ILE A 106 -10.76 -6.33 3.25
C ILE A 106 -11.90 -5.89 2.33
N LEU A 107 -12.61 -6.86 1.75
CA LEU A 107 -13.80 -6.59 0.94
C LEU A 107 -14.94 -6.11 1.83
N ASP A 108 -15.74 -5.18 1.32
CA ASP A 108 -17.00 -4.84 1.97
C ASP A 108 -17.92 -6.08 2.01
N ALA A 109 -18.83 -6.12 2.99
CA ALA A 109 -19.78 -7.22 3.15
C ALA A 109 -20.75 -7.33 1.96
N GLU A 110 -21.04 -6.22 1.26
CA GLU A 110 -21.91 -6.20 0.09
C GLU A 110 -21.24 -6.71 -1.19
N VAL A 111 -19.91 -6.83 -1.21
CA VAL A 111 -19.20 -7.38 -2.38
C VAL A 111 -19.56 -8.86 -2.50
N PRO A 112 -20.05 -9.36 -3.65
CA PRO A 112 -20.28 -10.78 -3.87
C PRO A 112 -18.99 -11.60 -3.78
N ASP A 113 -19.08 -12.84 -3.33
CA ASP A 113 -17.98 -13.79 -3.45
C ASP A 113 -17.81 -14.22 -4.91
N GLY A 114 -16.56 -14.35 -5.34
CA GLY A 114 -16.21 -14.76 -6.70
C GLY A 114 -14.72 -15.09 -6.80
N ALA A 115 -14.37 -15.97 -7.73
CA ALA A 115 -12.99 -16.39 -7.97
C ALA A 115 -12.29 -15.51 -9.02
N ASP A 116 -13.04 -15.07 -10.04
CA ASP A 116 -12.53 -14.33 -11.19
C ASP A 116 -13.62 -13.41 -11.78
N GLU A 117 -13.37 -12.87 -12.98
CA GLU A 117 -14.26 -11.93 -13.63
C GLU A 117 -15.62 -12.50 -14.06
N ASP A 118 -15.76 -13.83 -14.19
CA ASP A 118 -17.00 -14.48 -14.64
C ASP A 118 -18.08 -14.47 -13.54
N ASP A 119 -17.67 -14.31 -12.28
CA ASP A 119 -18.57 -14.20 -11.11
C ASP A 119 -19.09 -12.76 -10.88
N ASN A 120 -18.69 -11.79 -11.72
CA ASN A 120 -19.14 -10.41 -11.57
C ASN A 120 -20.65 -10.26 -11.82
N ALA A 121 -21.35 -9.61 -10.90
CA ALA A 121 -22.78 -9.33 -11.03
C ALA A 121 -23.05 -8.07 -11.88
N LEU A 122 -23.89 -8.21 -12.92
CA LEU A 122 -24.41 -7.07 -13.68
C LEU A 122 -25.47 -6.31 -12.86
N LEU A 123 -25.14 -5.11 -12.40
CA LEU A 123 -26.05 -4.31 -11.58
C LEU A 123 -27.05 -3.47 -12.40
N ARG A 124 -26.60 -2.91 -13.53
CA ARG A 124 -27.44 -2.09 -14.41
C ARG A 124 -26.91 -2.06 -15.83
N SER A 125 -27.81 -1.92 -16.79
CA SER A 125 -27.52 -1.56 -18.18
C SER A 125 -28.23 -0.24 -18.52
N TRP A 126 -27.68 0.52 -19.46
CA TRP A 126 -28.26 1.77 -19.92
C TRP A 126 -28.02 1.96 -21.41
N GLY A 127 -29.08 2.32 -22.14
CA GLY A 127 -29.08 2.41 -23.60
C GLY A 127 -29.23 1.05 -24.29
N ASP A 128 -29.41 1.10 -25.61
CA ASP A 128 -29.50 -0.08 -26.47
C ASP A 128 -28.20 -0.28 -27.24
N ILE A 129 -27.78 -1.54 -27.41
CA ILE A 129 -26.64 -1.88 -28.26
C ILE A 129 -27.04 -1.64 -29.73
N PRO A 130 -26.32 -0.80 -30.49
CA PRO A 130 -26.68 -0.51 -31.88
C PRO A 130 -26.66 -1.76 -32.77
N SER A 131 -27.67 -1.91 -33.62
CA SER A 131 -27.65 -2.87 -34.73
C SER A 131 -27.08 -2.22 -35.98
N PHE A 132 -26.18 -2.91 -36.68
CA PHE A 132 -25.60 -2.46 -37.94
C PHE A 132 -26.10 -3.32 -39.10
N ASP A 133 -26.36 -2.69 -40.24
CA ASP A 133 -26.65 -3.35 -41.53
C ASP A 133 -25.37 -3.75 -42.29
N PHE A 134 -24.21 -3.52 -41.68
CA PHE A 134 -22.89 -3.91 -42.14
C PHE A 134 -22.11 -4.60 -41.01
N THR A 135 -21.04 -5.33 -41.35
CA THR A 135 -20.12 -5.88 -40.36
C THR A 135 -19.28 -4.74 -39.74
N PRO A 136 -19.48 -4.40 -38.46
CA PRO A 136 -18.72 -3.32 -37.84
C PRO A 136 -17.23 -3.66 -37.81
N ARG A 137 -16.40 -2.65 -38.09
CA ARG A 137 -14.95 -2.74 -37.93
C ARG A 137 -14.56 -2.30 -36.52
N ASP A 138 -13.49 -2.87 -35.98
CA ASP A 138 -12.96 -2.41 -34.70
C ASP A 138 -12.32 -1.01 -34.81
N HIS A 139 -11.99 -0.43 -33.66
CA HIS A 139 -11.43 0.91 -33.60
C HIS A 139 -10.06 1.04 -34.29
N VAL A 140 -9.27 -0.04 -34.38
CA VAL A 140 -7.95 -0.06 -35.03
C VAL A 140 -8.15 0.06 -36.53
N ALA A 141 -8.93 -0.83 -37.13
CA ALA A 141 -9.21 -0.85 -38.56
C ALA A 141 -9.90 0.44 -39.03
N VAL A 142 -10.75 1.05 -38.20
CA VAL A 142 -11.33 2.37 -38.47
C VAL A 142 -10.25 3.45 -38.42
N GLY A 143 -9.46 3.50 -37.34
CA GLY A 143 -8.44 4.53 -37.14
C GLY A 143 -7.31 4.52 -38.18
N GLU A 144 -6.83 3.33 -38.52
CA GLU A 144 -5.83 3.12 -39.58
C GLU A 144 -6.43 3.40 -40.96
N GLY A 145 -7.68 2.99 -41.21
CA GLY A 145 -8.39 3.29 -42.45
C GLY A 145 -8.58 4.80 -42.70
N LEU A 146 -8.68 5.59 -41.63
CA LEU A 146 -8.69 7.06 -41.69
C LEU A 146 -7.29 7.68 -41.84
N GLY A 147 -6.21 6.89 -41.69
CA GLY A 147 -4.84 7.37 -41.63
C GLY A 147 -4.54 8.24 -40.39
N GLN A 148 -5.34 8.10 -39.34
CA GLN A 148 -5.31 8.97 -38.14
C GLN A 148 -4.90 8.23 -36.87
N MET A 149 -4.66 6.92 -36.96
CA MET A 149 -4.11 6.09 -35.90
C MET A 149 -2.87 5.36 -36.45
N ASP A 150 -1.71 5.59 -35.86
CA ASP A 150 -0.41 5.12 -36.35
C ASP A 150 0.35 4.37 -35.26
N PHE A 151 0.11 3.06 -35.18
CA PHE A 151 0.80 2.16 -34.24
C PHE A 151 2.22 1.85 -34.69
N ALA A 152 2.46 1.75 -36.00
CA ALA A 152 3.77 1.37 -36.53
C ALA A 152 4.84 2.41 -36.21
N THR A 153 4.54 3.70 -36.37
CA THR A 153 5.45 4.78 -35.99
C THR A 153 5.58 4.88 -34.47
N ALA A 154 4.47 4.75 -33.73
CA ALA A 154 4.51 4.75 -32.27
C ALA A 154 5.42 3.64 -31.71
N ALA A 155 5.34 2.44 -32.29
CA ALA A 155 6.17 1.31 -31.92
C ALA A 155 7.66 1.56 -32.17
N LYS A 156 8.01 2.29 -33.24
CA LYS A 156 9.40 2.71 -33.51
C LYS A 156 9.90 3.74 -32.50
N LEU A 157 9.02 4.59 -31.96
CA LEU A 157 9.39 5.64 -31.00
C LEU A 157 9.47 5.13 -29.56
N SER A 158 8.56 4.26 -29.16
CA SER A 158 8.31 3.94 -27.75
C SER A 158 8.09 2.45 -27.47
N GLY A 159 8.10 1.60 -28.50
CA GLY A 159 7.84 0.16 -28.36
C GLY A 159 6.36 -0.21 -28.41
N ALA A 160 6.04 -1.47 -28.10
CA ALA A 160 4.66 -1.97 -28.14
C ALA A 160 3.74 -1.21 -27.15
N ARG A 161 2.42 -1.25 -27.42
CA ARG A 161 1.36 -0.61 -26.61
C ARG A 161 1.35 0.94 -26.63
N PHE A 162 1.96 1.56 -27.64
CA PHE A 162 1.84 2.99 -27.93
C PHE A 162 1.13 3.25 -29.26
N VAL A 163 0.52 4.42 -29.40
CA VAL A 163 -0.18 4.87 -30.62
C VAL A 163 0.01 6.36 -30.84
N ILE A 164 0.12 6.78 -32.11
CA ILE A 164 0.06 8.20 -32.48
C ILE A 164 -1.31 8.47 -33.08
N LEU A 165 -2.05 9.42 -32.49
CA LEU A 165 -3.28 9.96 -33.07
C LEU A 165 -2.98 11.22 -33.89
N ARG A 166 -3.70 11.41 -35.00
CA ARG A 166 -3.55 12.57 -35.90
C ARG A 166 -4.89 13.16 -36.29
N GLY A 167 -4.88 14.39 -36.80
CA GLY A 167 -6.03 15.02 -37.43
C GLY A 167 -7.27 15.09 -36.53
N GLN A 168 -8.39 14.60 -37.03
CA GLN A 168 -9.68 14.69 -36.32
C GLN A 168 -9.73 13.74 -35.11
N LEU A 169 -9.10 12.56 -35.14
CA LEU A 169 -9.03 11.67 -33.98
C LEU A 169 -8.24 12.27 -32.82
N ALA A 170 -7.11 12.92 -33.09
CA ALA A 170 -6.36 13.65 -32.06
C ALA A 170 -7.18 14.82 -31.48
N ARG A 171 -7.94 15.53 -32.33
CA ARG A 171 -8.86 16.58 -31.85
C ARG A 171 -9.99 16.01 -30.99
N LEU A 172 -10.51 14.83 -31.35
CA LEU A 172 -11.58 14.16 -30.62
C LEU A 172 -11.12 13.69 -29.24
N GLU A 173 -9.93 13.10 -29.13
CA GLU A 173 -9.34 12.70 -27.86
C GLU A 173 -9.27 13.88 -26.88
N ARG A 174 -8.71 15.01 -27.32
CA ARG A 174 -8.67 16.24 -26.52
C ARG A 174 -10.07 16.78 -26.17
N ALA A 175 -11.02 16.70 -27.11
CA ALA A 175 -12.38 17.17 -26.89
C ALA A 175 -13.10 16.32 -25.82
N LEU A 176 -12.88 15.01 -25.79
CA LEU A 176 -13.42 14.12 -24.76
C LEU A 176 -12.84 14.46 -23.38
N ALA A 177 -11.52 14.64 -23.28
CA ALA A 177 -10.87 15.02 -22.02
C ALA A 177 -11.43 16.35 -21.47
N ALA A 178 -11.56 17.37 -22.33
CA ALA A 178 -12.13 18.66 -21.94
C ALA A 178 -13.60 18.53 -21.50
N PHE A 179 -14.42 17.80 -22.27
CA PHE A 179 -15.82 17.57 -21.92
C PHE A 179 -15.97 16.90 -20.55
N MET A 180 -15.14 15.91 -20.22
CA MET A 180 -15.16 15.26 -18.90
C MET A 180 -14.79 16.25 -17.79
N LEU A 181 -13.73 17.04 -17.95
CA LEU A 181 -13.31 18.05 -16.97
C LEU A 181 -14.40 19.11 -16.73
N ASP A 182 -14.96 19.67 -17.81
CA ASP A 182 -16.02 20.67 -17.73
C ASP A 182 -17.25 20.11 -17.00
N THR A 183 -17.68 18.90 -17.34
CA THR A 183 -18.83 18.25 -16.70
C THR A 183 -18.57 18.04 -15.21
N HIS A 184 -17.42 17.50 -14.83
CA HIS A 184 -17.11 17.22 -13.42
C HIS A 184 -16.96 18.48 -12.57
N THR A 185 -16.39 19.55 -13.13
CA THR A 185 -16.15 20.80 -12.39
C THR A 185 -17.40 21.68 -12.31
N SER A 186 -18.21 21.73 -13.36
CA SER A 186 -19.39 22.60 -13.41
C SER A 186 -20.65 21.98 -12.82
N GLU A 187 -20.84 20.66 -12.93
CA GLU A 187 -22.07 19.99 -12.51
C GLU A 187 -21.91 19.19 -11.20
N PHE A 188 -20.74 18.55 -11.01
CA PHE A 188 -20.53 17.63 -9.89
C PHE A 188 -19.64 18.19 -8.77
N GLY A 189 -19.23 19.46 -8.87
CA GLY A 189 -18.54 20.18 -7.80
C GLY A 189 -17.10 19.73 -7.54
N TYR A 190 -16.46 19.03 -8.50
CA TYR A 190 -15.06 18.68 -8.39
C TYR A 190 -14.17 19.91 -8.58
N GLN A 191 -13.08 19.98 -7.82
CA GLN A 191 -12.04 20.99 -8.03
C GLN A 191 -11.04 20.47 -9.07
N GLU A 192 -10.91 21.20 -10.18
CA GLU A 192 -9.88 20.86 -11.17
C GLU A 192 -8.47 21.05 -10.59
N THR A 193 -7.61 20.05 -10.77
CA THR A 193 -6.24 20.04 -10.27
C THR A 193 -5.32 19.42 -11.31
N LEU A 194 -4.20 20.08 -11.62
CA LEU A 194 -3.15 19.55 -12.51
C LEU A 194 -1.92 19.13 -11.68
N PRO A 195 -1.79 17.84 -11.31
CA PRO A 195 -0.69 17.36 -10.49
C PRO A 195 0.59 17.06 -11.30
N PRO A 196 1.75 16.91 -10.66
CA PRO A 196 2.93 16.32 -11.29
C PRO A 196 2.68 14.88 -11.76
N PHE A 197 3.23 14.50 -12.92
CA PHE A 197 3.12 13.13 -13.46
C PHE A 197 4.25 12.20 -13.00
N LEU A 198 5.35 12.77 -12.52
CA LEU A 198 6.43 12.04 -11.85
C LEU A 198 6.27 12.25 -10.34
N VAL A 199 6.19 11.15 -9.60
CA VAL A 199 5.98 11.15 -8.16
C VAL A 199 7.06 10.35 -7.45
N ASN A 200 7.29 10.65 -6.18
CA ASN A 200 8.23 9.87 -5.36
C ASN A 200 7.59 8.55 -4.88
N SER A 201 8.41 7.65 -4.36
CA SER A 201 7.93 6.34 -3.88
C SER A 201 6.90 6.45 -2.76
N SER A 202 7.00 7.46 -1.89
CA SER A 202 6.04 7.63 -0.77
C SER A 202 4.62 7.86 -1.25
N ALA A 203 4.42 8.61 -2.35
CA ALA A 203 3.12 8.79 -2.97
C ALA A 203 2.56 7.46 -3.50
N MET A 204 3.41 6.67 -4.18
CA MET A 204 3.04 5.36 -4.74
C MET A 204 2.75 4.32 -3.66
N THR A 205 3.46 4.34 -2.53
CA THR A 205 3.14 3.52 -1.36
C THR A 205 1.81 3.93 -0.73
N GLY A 206 1.56 5.25 -0.62
CA GLY A 206 0.34 5.78 -0.02
C GLY A 206 -0.95 5.33 -0.72
N THR A 207 -0.90 5.13 -2.03
CA THR A 207 -2.02 4.66 -2.85
C THR A 207 -1.96 3.16 -3.20
N GLY A 208 -0.96 2.43 -2.68
CA GLY A 208 -0.87 0.97 -2.75
C GLY A 208 -0.24 0.39 -4.03
N GLN A 209 0.35 1.20 -4.90
CA GLN A 209 1.11 0.71 -6.06
C GLN A 209 2.42 0.05 -5.61
N LEU A 210 3.09 0.64 -4.61
CA LEU A 210 4.25 0.03 -3.97
C LEU A 210 3.88 -0.56 -2.60
N PRO A 211 4.52 -1.66 -2.18
CA PRO A 211 5.61 -2.35 -2.88
C PRO A 211 5.16 -3.40 -3.91
N LYS A 212 3.88 -3.80 -3.92
CA LYS A 212 3.40 -5.00 -4.61
C LYS A 212 3.45 -4.97 -6.14
N PHE A 213 3.27 -3.80 -6.76
CA PHE A 213 3.14 -3.64 -8.21
C PHE A 213 4.25 -2.76 -8.83
N GLY A 214 5.36 -2.59 -8.09
CA GLY A 214 6.53 -1.83 -8.52
C GLY A 214 7.44 -2.54 -9.51
#